data_AF-G4YUV5-F1
#
_entry.id   AF-G4YUV5-F1
#
_cell.length_a   1.000
_cell.length_b   1.000
_cell.length_c   1.000
_cell.angle_alpha   90.00
_cell.angle_beta   90.00
_cell.angle_gamma   90.00
#
_symmetry.space_group_name_H-M   'P 1'
#
loop_
_entity.id
_entity.type
_entity.pdbx_description
1 polymer ?
#
loop_
_entity_poly.entity_id
_entity_poly.type
_entity_poly.pdbx_seq_one_letter_code
_entity_poly.pdbx_strand_id
1 'polypeptide(L)'
;MDAVGWRFYVSNVLKHEINGPAVLLLGNFDSHVSEEGQRVVFEETNATVVPFPPNTTAVCQPLDVGVIGPLTAKIRSKFRGVAGGTAKEKRLRAIKSIIAPWEELAETTVIRSFEKAIPKYPEMLI
;
A
#
# COMPACT_ATOMS: atom_id res chain seq x y z
N MET A 1 10.20 -4.14 3.24
CA MET A 1 11.29 -3.53 2.43
C MET A 1 12.35 -3.07 3.40
N ASP A 2 13.63 -3.30 3.12
CA ASP A 2 14.70 -2.82 4.01
C ASP A 2 14.85 -1.29 3.90
N ALA A 3 15.74 -0.71 4.71
CA ALA A 3 15.94 0.75 4.74
C ALA A 3 16.46 1.30 3.40
N VAL A 4 17.31 0.54 2.69
CA VAL A 4 17.86 0.94 1.39
C VAL A 4 16.78 0.98 0.33
N GLY A 5 15.97 -0.08 0.24
CA GLY A 5 14.82 -0.13 -0.66
C GLY A 5 13.80 0.95 -0.33
N TRP A 6 13.53 1.21 0.95
CA TRP A 6 12.56 2.21 1.39
C TRP A 6 12.98 3.61 0.94
N ARG A 7 14.23 4.00 1.21
CA ARG A 7 14.77 5.26 0.72
C ARG A 7 14.68 5.37 -0.80
N PHE A 8 15.06 4.32 -1.51
CA PHE A 8 14.96 4.32 -2.97
C PHE A 8 13.51 4.55 -3.44
N TYR A 9 12.55 3.84 -2.85
CA TYR A 9 11.14 3.96 -3.19
C TYR A 9 10.60 5.37 -2.89
N VAL A 10 10.92 5.94 -1.74
CA VAL A 10 10.47 7.28 -1.35
C VAL A 10 11.04 8.34 -2.31
N SER A 11 12.36 8.38 -2.48
CA SER A 11 13.05 9.41 -3.25
C SER A 11 12.87 9.30 -4.77
N ASN A 12 12.41 8.16 -5.31
CA ASN A 12 12.31 7.97 -6.76
C ASN A 12 10.90 7.59 -7.27
N VAL A 13 10.00 7.19 -6.38
CA VAL A 13 8.64 6.77 -6.76
C VAL A 13 7.61 7.58 -5.99
N LEU A 14 7.59 7.45 -4.66
CA LEU A 14 6.52 8.00 -3.83
C LEU A 14 6.39 9.52 -3.91
N LYS A 15 7.51 10.26 -4.01
CA LYS A 15 7.50 11.73 -4.07
C LYS A 15 6.69 12.32 -5.22
N HIS A 16 6.48 11.55 -6.29
CA HIS A 16 5.70 11.98 -7.45
C HIS A 16 4.20 11.73 -7.28
N GLU A 17 3.82 10.93 -6.28
CA GLU A 17 2.44 10.50 -6.03
C GLU A 17 1.81 11.23 -4.83
N ILE A 18 2.59 12.04 -4.10
CA ILE A 18 2.14 12.76 -2.91
C ILE A 18 2.09 14.27 -3.21
N ASN A 19 0.90 14.84 -3.03
CA ASN A 19 0.71 16.29 -2.97
C ASN A 19 0.68 16.73 -1.49
N GLY A 20 1.85 17.07 -0.93
CA GLY A 20 1.97 17.49 0.46
C GLY A 20 1.39 18.89 0.75
N PRO A 21 1.00 19.21 2.01
CA PRO A 21 1.13 18.40 3.23
C PRO A 21 0.15 17.24 3.29
N ALA A 22 0.63 16.04 3.65
CA ALA A 22 -0.18 14.82 3.64
C ALA A 22 0.11 13.90 4.83
N VAL A 23 -0.78 12.94 5.07
CA VAL A 23 -0.60 11.86 6.06
C VAL A 23 -0.38 10.55 5.31
N LEU A 24 0.70 9.85 5.63
CA LEU A 24 1.03 8.54 5.05
C LEU A 24 0.81 7.43 6.09
N LEU A 25 -0.27 6.68 5.92
CA LEU A 25 -0.61 5.54 6.78
C LEU A 25 0.18 4.30 6.37
N LEU A 26 1.04 3.78 7.24
CA LEU A 26 1.92 2.64 6.96
C LEU A 26 1.81 1.53 8.01
N GLY A 27 2.08 0.29 7.60
CA GLY A 27 2.30 -0.80 8.56
C GLY A 27 3.61 -0.62 9.34
N ASN A 28 3.73 -1.33 10.46
CA ASN A 28 4.84 -1.22 11.42
C ASN A 28 6.14 -1.95 10.99
N PHE A 29 6.55 -1.84 9.73
CA PHE A 29 7.88 -2.32 9.32
C PHE A 29 8.96 -1.41 9.90
N ASP A 30 10.10 -1.98 10.30
CA ASP A 30 11.22 -1.22 10.90
C ASP A 30 11.64 0.00 10.06
N SER A 31 11.69 -0.17 8.74
CA SER A 31 12.04 0.92 7.81
C SER A 31 10.98 2.02 7.68
N HIS A 32 9.73 1.77 8.08
CA HIS A 32 8.68 2.78 8.10
C HIS A 32 8.64 3.53 9.44
N VAL A 33 8.99 2.86 10.54
CA VAL A 33 8.89 3.42 11.90
C VAL A 33 10.19 3.99 12.44
N SER A 34 11.33 3.62 11.86
CA SER A 34 12.62 4.21 12.23
C SER A 34 12.65 5.71 11.97
N GLU A 35 13.43 6.44 12.75
CA GLU A 35 13.59 7.88 12.61
C GLU A 35 14.05 8.25 11.19
N GLU A 36 15.04 7.53 10.66
CA GLU A 36 15.55 7.76 9.31
C GLU A 36 14.49 7.47 8.23
N GLY A 37 13.66 6.47 8.47
CA GLY A 37 12.60 6.04 7.57
C GLY A 37 11.45 7.06 7.47
N GLN A 38 11.10 7.68 8.59
CA GLN A 38 10.11 8.76 8.62
C GLN A 38 10.70 10.08 8.12
N ARG A 39 11.97 10.36 8.45
CA ARG A 39 12.66 11.57 8.00
C ARG A 39 12.73 11.66 6.48
N VAL A 40 13.09 10.57 5.79
CA VAL A 40 13.14 10.59 4.31
C VAL A 40 11.77 10.86 3.69
N VAL A 41 10.68 10.36 4.28
CA VAL A 41 9.31 10.65 3.79
C VAL A 41 9.02 12.14 3.95
N PHE A 42 9.29 12.70 5.13
CA PHE A 42 9.04 14.11 5.38
C PHE A 42 9.84 15.01 4.44
N GLU A 43 11.15 14.78 4.32
CA GLU A 43 12.06 15.59 3.50
C GLU A 43 11.72 15.52 2.00
N GLU A 44 11.36 14.35 1.47
CA GLU A 44 11.12 14.17 0.03
C GLU A 44 9.70 14.52 -0.40
N THR A 45 8.72 14.45 0.51
CA THR A 45 7.29 14.48 0.14
C THR A 45 6.44 15.46 0.94
N ASN A 46 6.99 16.04 2.02
CA ASN A 46 6.24 16.85 2.99
C ASN A 46 5.03 16.08 3.60
N ALA A 47 5.14 14.76 3.73
CA ALA A 47 4.15 13.93 4.39
C ALA A 47 4.61 13.49 5.78
N THR A 48 3.65 13.38 6.70
CA THR A 48 3.86 12.80 8.03
C THR A 48 3.49 11.33 8.02
N VAL A 49 4.42 10.47 8.45
CA VAL A 49 4.16 9.04 8.60
C VAL A 49 3.35 8.80 9.86
N VAL A 50 2.26 8.04 9.74
CA VAL A 50 1.45 7.57 10.86
C VAL A 50 1.42 6.04 10.80
N PRO A 51 2.25 5.35 11.60
CA PRO A 51 2.29 3.91 11.59
C PRO A 51 1.11 3.32 12.37
N PHE A 52 0.56 2.21 11.87
CA PHE A 52 -0.43 1.43 12.61
C PHE A 52 0.23 0.71 13.80
N PRO A 53 -0.48 0.54 14.93
CA PRO A 53 -0.01 -0.31 16.01
C PRO A 53 0.31 -1.74 15.51
N PRO A 54 1.28 -2.43 16.13
CA PRO A 54 1.62 -3.80 15.75
C PRO A 54 0.38 -4.70 15.68
N ASN A 55 0.31 -5.56 14.67
CA ASN A 55 -0.75 -6.56 14.44
C ASN A 55 -2.16 -5.98 14.19
N THR A 56 -2.29 -4.70 13.82
CA THR A 56 -3.60 -4.08 13.55
C THR A 56 -3.91 -3.85 12.07
N THR A 57 -2.96 -4.07 11.14
CA THR A 57 -3.17 -3.71 9.72
C THR A 57 -4.36 -4.42 9.09
N ALA A 58 -4.57 -5.70 9.43
CA ALA A 58 -5.70 -6.49 8.95
C ALA A 58 -7.09 -5.93 9.34
N VAL A 59 -7.15 -5.02 10.32
CA VAL A 59 -8.39 -4.41 10.83
C VAL A 59 -8.45 -2.90 10.55
N CYS A 60 -7.30 -2.23 10.61
CA CYS A 60 -7.21 -0.77 10.59
C CYS A 60 -6.58 -0.19 9.32
N GLN A 61 -5.93 -0.99 8.47
CA GLN A 61 -5.29 -0.49 7.25
C GLN A 61 -6.28 -0.50 6.08
N PRO A 62 -6.59 0.67 5.46
CA PRO A 62 -7.53 0.77 4.34
C PRO A 62 -7.20 -0.20 3.18
N LEU A 63 -5.92 -0.31 2.83
CA LEU A 63 -5.42 -1.23 1.81
C LEU A 63 -5.87 -2.67 2.09
N ASP A 64 -5.59 -3.17 3.29
CA ASP A 64 -5.89 -4.55 3.69
C ASP A 64 -7.41 -4.80 3.79
N VAL A 65 -8.16 -3.89 4.43
CA VAL A 65 -9.60 -4.13 4.71
C VAL A 65 -10.50 -3.92 3.50
N GLY A 66 -10.13 -3.02 2.59
CA GLY A 66 -11.04 -2.53 1.54
C GLY A 66 -10.54 -2.74 0.12
N VAL A 67 -9.23 -2.80 -0.13
CA VAL A 67 -8.66 -2.81 -1.48
C VAL A 67 -8.13 -4.18 -1.90
N ILE A 68 -7.39 -4.87 -1.03
CA ILE A 68 -6.71 -6.14 -1.37
C ILE A 68 -7.70 -7.23 -1.80
N GLY A 69 -8.85 -7.36 -1.13
CA GLY A 69 -9.88 -8.34 -1.47
C GLY A 69 -10.42 -8.14 -2.90
N PRO A 70 -11.02 -6.98 -3.21
CA PRO A 70 -11.50 -6.66 -4.56
C PRO A 70 -10.42 -6.76 -5.65
N LEU A 71 -9.21 -6.26 -5.38
CA LEU A 71 -8.09 -6.35 -6.34
C LEU A 71 -7.73 -7.82 -6.62
N THR A 72 -7.62 -8.65 -5.58
CA THR A 72 -7.32 -10.08 -5.70
C THR A 72 -8.40 -10.81 -6.49
N ALA A 73 -9.68 -10.47 -6.30
CA ALA A 73 -10.77 -11.04 -7.09
C ALA A 73 -10.62 -10.70 -8.60
N LYS A 74 -10.29 -9.44 -8.93
CA LYS A 74 -10.01 -9.03 -10.32
C LYS A 74 -8.80 -9.75 -10.90
N ILE A 75 -7.69 -9.84 -10.16
CA ILE A 75 -6.50 -10.60 -10.58
C ILE A 75 -6.88 -12.04 -10.90
N ARG A 76 -7.58 -12.74 -9.99
CA ARG A 76 -7.98 -14.14 -10.19
C ARG A 76 -8.85 -14.33 -11.44
N SER A 77 -9.74 -13.39 -11.75
CA SER A 77 -10.59 -13.47 -12.94
C SER A 77 -9.80 -13.36 -14.27
N LYS A 78 -8.68 -12.64 -14.26
CA LYS A 78 -7.88 -12.33 -15.47
C LYS A 78 -6.58 -13.10 -15.58
N PHE A 79 -6.08 -13.65 -14.48
CA PHE A 79 -4.82 -14.37 -14.46
C PHE A 79 -4.92 -15.64 -15.33
N ARG A 80 -3.91 -15.85 -16.18
CA ARG A 80 -3.81 -17.01 -17.08
C ARG A 80 -2.53 -17.81 -16.85
N GLY A 81 -1.83 -17.57 -15.74
CA GLY A 81 -0.52 -18.15 -15.47
C GLY A 81 0.62 -17.38 -16.10
N VAL A 82 1.84 -17.79 -15.75
CA VAL A 82 3.09 -17.19 -16.23
C VAL A 82 3.97 -18.20 -16.98
N ALA A 83 3.39 -19.32 -17.45
CA ALA A 83 4.14 -20.40 -18.08
C ALA A 83 4.92 -19.98 -19.34
N GLY A 84 5.92 -20.79 -19.72
CA GLY A 84 6.79 -20.56 -20.89
C GLY A 84 7.91 -19.53 -20.67
N GLY A 85 8.90 -19.50 -21.57
CA GLY A 85 9.95 -18.49 -21.62
C GLY A 85 10.92 -18.45 -20.43
N THR A 86 11.74 -17.40 -20.43
CA THR A 86 12.79 -17.07 -19.46
C THR A 86 12.22 -16.53 -18.14
N ALA A 87 13.03 -16.52 -17.08
CA ALA A 87 12.65 -15.92 -15.79
C ALA A 87 12.30 -14.42 -15.89
N LYS A 88 12.90 -13.68 -16.84
CA LYS A 88 12.57 -12.27 -17.09
C LYS A 88 11.15 -12.13 -17.64
N GLU A 89 10.80 -12.95 -18.62
CA GLU A 89 9.47 -12.93 -19.24
C GLU A 89 8.37 -13.38 -18.27
N LYS A 90 8.66 -14.38 -17.43
CA LYS A 90 7.75 -14.82 -16.36
C LYS A 90 7.45 -13.68 -15.39
N ARG A 91 8.49 -12.96 -14.92
CA ARG A 91 8.35 -11.79 -14.04
C ARG A 91 7.55 -10.67 -14.71
N LEU A 92 7.84 -10.36 -15.98
CA LEU A 92 7.11 -9.33 -16.71
C LEU A 92 5.62 -9.67 -16.87
N ARG A 93 5.28 -10.94 -17.16
CA ARG A 93 3.88 -11.40 -17.20
C ARG A 93 3.19 -11.28 -15.85
N ALA A 94 3.88 -11.63 -14.75
CA ALA A 94 3.33 -11.47 -13.41
C ALA A 94 3.00 -10.00 -13.09
N ILE A 95 3.93 -9.08 -13.36
CA ILE A 95 3.74 -7.64 -13.14
C ILE A 95 2.56 -7.12 -13.98
N LYS A 96 2.54 -7.42 -15.29
CA LYS A 96 1.45 -6.99 -16.19
C LYS A 96 0.09 -7.56 -15.77
N SER A 97 0.07 -8.75 -15.18
CA SER A 97 -1.19 -9.36 -14.71
C SER A 97 -1.79 -8.66 -13.49
N ILE A 98 -1.05 -7.77 -12.82
CA ILE A 98 -1.51 -6.98 -11.68
C ILE A 98 -1.89 -5.56 -12.13
N ILE A 99 -1.14 -4.96 -13.05
CA ILE A 99 -1.38 -3.59 -13.55
C ILE A 99 -2.81 -3.43 -14.10
N ALA A 100 -3.23 -4.32 -15.02
CA ALA A 100 -4.56 -4.19 -15.63
C ALA A 100 -5.72 -4.30 -14.61
N PRO A 101 -5.74 -5.29 -13.68
CA PRO A 101 -6.70 -5.31 -12.58
C PRO A 101 -6.69 -4.05 -11.69
N TRP A 102 -5.53 -3.44 -11.47
CA TRP A 102 -5.39 -2.21 -10.69
C TRP A 102 -6.02 -1.01 -11.41
N GLU A 103 -5.74 -0.84 -12.70
CA GLU A 103 -6.31 0.24 -13.53
C GLU A 103 -7.84 0.11 -13.65
N GLU A 104 -8.38 -1.10 -13.59
CA GLU A 104 -9.82 -1.35 -13.59
C GLU A 104 -10.48 -1.25 -12.20
N LEU A 105 -9.70 -1.03 -11.13
CA LEU A 105 -10.25 -0.90 -9.79
C LEU A 105 -10.90 0.47 -9.65
N ALA A 106 -12.20 0.50 -9.33
CA ALA A 106 -12.91 1.76 -9.17
C ALA A 106 -12.31 2.58 -8.01
N GLU A 107 -12.05 3.87 -8.24
CA GLU A 107 -11.55 4.82 -7.25
C GLU A 107 -12.41 4.83 -5.98
N THR A 108 -13.73 4.70 -6.13
CA THR A 108 -14.68 4.59 -5.02
C THR A 108 -14.36 3.43 -4.07
N THR A 109 -13.70 2.37 -4.56
CA THR A 109 -13.23 1.24 -3.73
C THR A 109 -12.13 1.70 -2.77
N VAL A 110 -11.20 2.52 -3.27
CA VAL A 110 -10.12 3.10 -2.46
C VAL A 110 -10.70 4.09 -1.46
N ILE A 111 -11.56 5.01 -1.89
CA ILE A 111 -12.18 6.00 -0.99
C ILE A 111 -12.95 5.33 0.15
N ARG A 112 -13.85 4.38 -0.17
CA ARG A 112 -14.64 3.65 0.84
C ARG A 112 -13.80 2.77 1.76
N SER A 113 -12.59 2.41 1.36
CA SER A 113 -11.70 1.61 2.20
C SER A 113 -11.27 2.36 3.47
N PHE A 114 -11.16 3.69 3.41
CA PHE A 114 -10.83 4.52 4.58
C PHE A 114 -11.96 4.50 5.60
N GLU A 115 -13.21 4.68 5.17
CA GLU A 115 -14.37 4.58 6.06
C GLU A 115 -14.50 3.19 6.68
N LYS A 116 -14.24 2.15 5.88
CA LYS A 116 -14.29 0.75 6.35
C LYS A 116 -13.21 0.43 7.39
N ALA A 117 -12.08 1.12 7.33
CA ALA A 117 -10.94 0.90 8.23
C ALA A 117 -11.11 1.54 9.61
N ILE A 118 -12.12 2.41 9.80
CA ILE A 118 -12.40 3.02 11.10
C ILE A 118 -12.92 1.94 12.05
N PRO A 119 -12.23 1.66 13.17
CA PRO A 119 -12.71 0.72 14.17
C PRO A 119 -14.09 1.14 14.67
N LYS A 120 -15.05 0.22 14.67
CA LYS A 120 -16.43 0.50 15.11
C LYS A 120 -16.65 0.28 16.60
N TYR A 121 -15.66 -0.29 17.32
CA TYR A 121 -15.82 -0.73 18.72
C TYR A 121 -14.50 -0.77 19.53
N PRO A 122 -14.61 -0.73 20.87
CA PRO A 122 -15.85 -0.54 21.62
C PRO A 122 -16.17 0.95 21.77
N GLU A 123 -17.45 1.29 21.93
CA GLU A 123 -17.83 2.55 22.56
C GLU A 123 -16.91 2.75 23.77
N MET A 124 -16.13 3.83 23.77
CA MET A 124 -15.45 4.21 24.99
C MET A 124 -16.56 4.55 25.98
N LEU A 125 -16.77 3.69 26.97
CA LEU A 125 -17.44 4.06 28.21
C LEU A 125 -16.57 5.16 28.83
N ILE A 126 -16.89 6.41 28.49
CA ILE A 126 -16.40 7.60 29.19
C ILE A 126 -17.24 7.78 30.45
#